data_AF-A0A3L7UDD6-F1
#
_entry.id   AF-A0A3L7UDD6-F1
#
_cell.length_a   1.000
_cell.length_b   1.000
_cell.length_c   1.000
_cell.angle_alpha   90.00
_cell.angle_beta   90.00
_cell.angle_gamma   90.00
#
_symmetry.space_group_name_H-M   'P 1'
#
loop_
_entity.id
_entity.type
_entity.pdbx_description
1 polymer ?
#
loop_
_entity_poly.entity_id
_entity_poly.type
_entity_poly.pdbx_seq_one_letter_code
_entity_poly.pdbx_strand_id
1 'polypeptide(L)'
;MPVPDRNTFESAYAGQAPWDIGKPQKALIDVADQITRSILDAGCGTGENALFFARLGHKVTGIDYRHSSHTLRNTSSASFAG
;
A
#
# COMPACT_ATOMS: atom_id res chain seq x y z
N MET A 1 19.66 15.89 8.68
CA MET A 1 19.52 14.54 8.10
C MET A 1 19.47 14.70 6.59
N PRO A 2 20.39 14.11 5.81
CA PRO A 2 20.27 14.11 4.36
C PRO A 2 18.99 13.36 3.94
N VAL A 3 18.33 13.84 2.89
CA VAL A 3 17.17 13.14 2.32
C VAL A 3 17.67 11.85 1.67
N PRO A 4 17.12 10.68 2.02
CA PRO A 4 17.51 9.41 1.41
C PRO A 4 17.29 9.42 -0.11
N ASP A 5 18.25 8.89 -0.86
CA ASP A 5 18.15 8.72 -2.30
C ASP A 5 17.47 7.39 -2.67
N ARG A 6 17.27 7.15 -3.98
CA ARG A 6 16.66 5.91 -4.50
C ARG A 6 17.38 4.65 -4.02
N ASN A 7 18.71 4.64 -4.06
CA ASN A 7 19.53 3.47 -3.71
C ASN A 7 19.36 3.08 -2.24
N THR A 8 19.12 4.05 -1.35
CA THR A 8 18.83 3.81 0.05
C THR A 8 17.57 2.94 0.21
N PHE A 9 16.51 3.25 -0.53
CA PHE A 9 15.26 2.48 -0.50
C PHE A 9 15.43 1.11 -1.16
N GLU A 10 16.07 1.02 -2.32
CA GLU A 10 16.35 -0.25 -3.00
C GLU A 10 17.14 -1.22 -2.11
N SER A 11 18.12 -0.71 -1.36
CA SER A 11 18.92 -1.52 -0.44
C SER A 11 18.11 -2.01 0.75
N ALA A 12 17.28 -1.15 1.35
CA ALA A 12 16.38 -1.55 2.44
C ALA A 12 15.40 -2.65 2.02
N TYR A 13 15.12 -2.68 0.72
CA TYR A 13 14.20 -3.56 0.03
C TYR A 13 14.84 -4.85 -0.50
N ALA A 14 16.18 -4.98 -0.43
CA ALA A 14 16.91 -6.20 -0.79
C ALA A 14 16.75 -7.33 0.25
N GLY A 15 16.26 -7.01 1.44
CA GLY A 15 15.84 -7.96 2.48
C GLY A 15 14.42 -7.69 2.95
N GLN A 16 14.01 -8.34 4.05
CA GLN A 16 12.76 -8.01 4.72
C GLN A 16 12.96 -6.69 5.48
N ALA A 17 12.36 -5.61 4.97
CA ALA A 17 12.41 -4.34 5.66
C ALA A 17 11.62 -4.42 6.98
N PRO A 18 12.07 -3.78 8.07
CA PRO A 18 11.40 -3.89 9.37
C PRO A 18 9.96 -3.31 9.39
N TRP A 19 9.64 -2.44 8.42
CA TRP A 19 8.29 -1.92 8.22
C TRP A 19 7.39 -2.83 7.37
N ASP A 20 7.96 -3.82 6.70
CA ASP A 20 7.21 -4.84 5.96
C ASP A 20 6.87 -6.00 6.92
N ILE A 21 5.63 -6.02 7.38
CA ILE A 21 5.14 -6.92 8.43
C ILE A 21 4.20 -8.01 7.88
N GLY A 22 4.01 -8.08 6.56
CA GLY A 22 3.15 -9.07 5.89
C GLY A 22 1.65 -9.01 6.22
N LYS A 23 1.18 -7.94 6.86
CA LYS A 23 -0.24 -7.69 7.17
C LYS A 23 -0.55 -6.19 7.21
N PRO A 24 -1.84 -5.77 7.07
CA PRO A 24 -2.21 -4.37 7.20
C PRO A 24 -1.85 -3.82 8.59
N GLN A 25 -1.53 -2.53 8.63
CA GLN A 25 -1.18 -1.85 9.86
C GLN A 25 -2.38 -1.79 10.80
N LYS A 26 -2.18 -2.23 12.06
CA LYS A 26 -3.24 -2.29 13.09
C LYS A 26 -3.97 -0.95 13.25
N ALA A 27 -3.23 0.16 13.23
CA ALA A 27 -3.80 1.49 13.35
C ALA A 27 -4.80 1.83 12.22
N LEU A 28 -4.59 1.31 11.01
CA LEU A 28 -5.51 1.52 9.88
C LEU A 28 -6.72 0.58 9.95
N ILE A 29 -6.54 -0.63 10.48
CA ILE A 29 -7.65 -1.56 10.75
C ILE A 29 -8.61 -0.93 11.77
N ASP A 30 -8.07 -0.33 12.83
CA ASP A 30 -8.84 0.21 13.96
C ASP A 30 -9.72 1.41 13.59
N VAL A 31 -9.44 2.07 12.45
CA VAL A 31 -10.20 3.23 11.95
C VAL A 31 -10.80 2.97 10.56
N ALA A 32 -10.82 1.70 10.11
CA ALA A 32 -11.20 1.38 8.75
C ALA A 32 -12.65 1.80 8.41
N ASP A 33 -13.55 1.72 9.38
CA ASP A 33 -14.95 2.12 9.30
C ASP A 33 -15.15 3.64 9.12
N GLN A 34 -14.16 4.44 9.51
CA GLN A 34 -14.18 5.90 9.38
C GLN A 34 -13.69 6.38 8.01
N ILE A 35 -13.02 5.52 7.24
CA ILE A 35 -12.50 5.85 5.92
C ILE A 35 -13.59 5.60 4.88
N THR A 36 -14.04 6.64 4.18
CA THR A 36 -15.23 6.56 3.31
C THR A 36 -14.99 6.99 1.85
N ARG A 37 -13.78 7.44 1.53
CA ARG A 37 -13.42 7.99 0.22
C ARG A 37 -12.32 7.18 -0.44
N SER A 38 -11.97 7.54 -1.66
CA SER A 38 -10.84 6.93 -2.38
C SER A 38 -9.53 7.15 -1.63
N ILE A 39 -8.65 6.16 -1.67
CA ILE A 39 -7.41 6.12 -0.90
C ILE A 39 -6.22 6.18 -1.85
N LEU A 40 -5.22 6.99 -1.49
CA LEU A 40 -3.87 6.95 -2.05
C LEU A 40 -2.93 6.35 -1.00
N ASP A 41 -2.31 5.21 -1.31
CA ASP A 41 -1.28 4.56 -0.50
C ASP A 41 0.10 4.92 -1.08
N ALA A 42 0.74 5.94 -0.50
CA ALA A 42 2.00 6.49 -0.98
C ALA A 42 3.19 5.81 -0.30
N GLY A 43 4.05 5.17 -1.10
CA GLY A 43 5.06 4.24 -0.57
C GLY A 43 4.41 2.93 -0.13
N CYS A 44 3.53 2.38 -0.97
CA CYS A 44 2.69 1.24 -0.59
C CYS A 44 3.48 -0.06 -0.34
N GLY A 45 4.76 -0.11 -0.72
CA GLY A 45 5.61 -1.28 -0.56
C GLY A 45 5.00 -2.51 -1.23
N THR A 46 4.82 -3.57 -0.44
CA THR A 46 4.18 -4.84 -0.80
C THR A 46 2.64 -4.75 -0.88
N GLY A 47 2.04 -3.67 -0.38
CA GLY A 47 0.65 -3.30 -0.65
C GLY A 47 -0.39 -3.84 0.34
N GLU A 48 0.00 -4.30 1.53
CA GLU A 48 -0.92 -4.92 2.50
C GLU A 48 -2.08 -4.00 2.91
N ASN A 49 -1.81 -2.71 3.12
CA ASN A 49 -2.84 -1.71 3.43
C ASN A 49 -3.76 -1.48 2.23
N ALA A 50 -3.19 -1.26 1.04
CA ALA A 50 -3.95 -1.05 -0.17
C ALA A 50 -4.88 -2.24 -0.48
N LEU A 51 -4.38 -3.46 -0.34
CA LEU A 51 -5.16 -4.69 -0.55
C LEU A 51 -6.25 -4.86 0.52
N PHE A 52 -5.96 -4.51 1.77
CA PHE A 52 -6.96 -4.52 2.85
C PHE A 52 -8.15 -3.63 2.52
N PHE A 53 -7.92 -2.35 2.18
CA PHE A 53 -9.02 -1.43 1.85
C PHE A 53 -9.71 -1.77 0.52
N ALA A 54 -8.99 -2.29 -0.48
CA ALA A 54 -9.61 -2.78 -1.70
C ALA A 54 -10.59 -3.94 -1.43
N ARG A 55 -10.27 -4.84 -0.49
CA ARG A 55 -11.18 -5.92 -0.06
C ARG A 55 -12.41 -5.41 0.69
N LEU A 56 -12.32 -4.24 1.33
CA LEU A 56 -13.46 -3.56 1.95
C LEU A 56 -14.31 -2.76 0.93
N GLY A 57 -13.93 -2.77 -0.36
CA GLY A 57 -14.67 -2.10 -1.43
C GLY A 57 -14.22 -0.67 -1.73
N HIS A 58 -13.14 -0.18 -1.10
CA HIS A 58 -12.61 1.14 -1.42
C HIS A 58 -11.91 1.15 -2.78
N LYS A 59 -11.98 2.29 -3.45
CA LYS A 59 -11.10 2.60 -4.59
C LYS A 59 -9.73 3.02 -4.04
N VAL A 60 -8.70 2.22 -4.34
CA VAL A 60 -7.35 2.46 -3.83
C VAL A 60 -6.34 2.54 -4.97
N THR A 61 -5.47 3.55 -4.90
CA THR A 61 -4.30 3.72 -5.75
C THR A 61 -3.05 3.57 -4.91
N GLY A 62 -2.17 2.62 -5.24
CA GLY A 62 -0.85 2.47 -4.61
C GLY A 62 0.26 2.97 -5.51
N ILE A 63 1.23 3.69 -4.95
CA ILE A 63 2.46 4.12 -5.64
C ILE A 63 3.69 3.74 -4.80
N ASP A 64 4.74 3.23 -5.44
CA ASP A 64 6.02 2.93 -4.78
C ASP A 64 7.20 3.07 -5.77
N TYR A 65 8.40 3.30 -5.25
CA TYR A 65 9.64 3.39 -6.03
C TYR A 65 10.22 2.03 -6.42
N ARG A 66 9.75 0.92 -5.85
CA ARG A 66 10.24 -0.44 -6.18
C ARG A 66 10.08 -0.76 -7.68
N HIS A 67 11.18 -1.19 -8.30
CA HIS A 67 11.25 -1.58 -9.72
C HIS A 67 10.79 -3.04 -9.99
N SER A 68 10.26 -3.75 -9.00
CA SER A 68 9.80 -5.13 -9.14
C SER A 68 8.32 -5.20 -9.54
N SER A 69 8.06 -5.02 -10.83
CA SER A 69 7.00 -5.58 -11.70
C SER A 69 5.54 -5.80 -11.22
N HIS A 70 5.10 -5.39 -10.03
CA HIS A 70 3.72 -5.63 -9.55
C HIS A 70 2.95 -4.38 -9.11
N THR A 71 3.56 -3.20 -9.10
CA THR A 71 2.93 -1.98 -8.54
C THR A 71 2.63 -0.95 -9.61
N LEU A 72 1.69 -1.29 -10.49
CA LEU A 72 0.73 -0.36 -11.10
C LEU A 72 -0.58 -1.12 -11.30
N ARG A 73 -1.16 -1.63 -10.20
CA ARG A 73 -2.54 -2.14 -10.25
C ARG A 73 -3.45 -0.95 -10.03
N ASN A 74 -3.96 -0.39 -11.12
CA ASN A 74 -5.17 0.42 -11.06
C ASN A 74 -6.28 -0.52 -10.58
N THR A 75 -6.48 -0.62 -9.26
CA THR A 75 -7.57 -1.43 -8.69
C THR A 75 -8.87 -0.70 -8.99
N SER A 76 -9.39 -0.92 -10.20
CA SER A 76 -10.77 -0.61 -10.54
C SER A 76 -11.66 -1.33 -9.52
N SER A 77 -12.53 -0.54 -8.91
CA SER A 77 -13.60 -0.98 -7.99
C SER A 77 -14.17 -2.33 -8.41
N ALA A 78 -14.15 -3.31 -7.50
CA ALA A 78 -15.06 -4.44 -7.60
C ALA A 78 -16.47 -3.89 -7.33
N SER A 79 -17.19 -3.53 -8.39
CA SER A 79 -18.64 -3.39 -8.29
C SER A 79 -19.21 -4.78 -8.05
N PHE A 80 -19.49 -5.11 -6.79
CA PHE A 80 -20.48 -6.14 -6.49
C PHE A 80 -21.84 -5.48 -6.66
N ALA A 81 -22.43 -5.67 -7.83
CA ALA A 81 -23.85 -5.48 -8.02
C ALA A 81 -24.58 -6.45 -7.07
N GLY A 82 -25.24 -5.88 -6.06
CA GLY A 82 -26.42 -6.46 -5.44
C GLY A 82 -27.63 -5.78 -6.03
#